data_AF-A0A482X769-F1
#
_entry.id   AF-A0A482X769-F1
#
_cell.length_a   1.000
_cell.length_b   1.000
_cell.length_c   1.000
_cell.angle_alpha   90.00
_cell.angle_beta   90.00
_cell.angle_gamma   90.00
#
_symmetry.space_group_name_H-M   'P 1'
#
loop_
_entity.id
_entity.type
_entity.pdbx_description
1 polymer ?
#
loop_
_entity_poly.entity_id
_entity_poly.type
_entity_poly.pdbx_seq_one_letter_code
_entity_poly.pdbx_strand_id
1 'polypeptide(L)'
;MEDSASSSTIDSRKSILTLPPTIISRIYLVVTCILQLNLAFSLYARWHDFIQRLITLKDLILTLFCSLSFMRLMCGDTTQLCRYIEEHVLTISIDKKLLTEEKNSIILNRELRFETTNKIVKRYFYLLTIVSGLIPYIKGLKAALIANFLNKNVKLHFLLSIHYPEEYKSLLFEMIVQTLLLLWYIAFVHYWITDMKVMSLSFQCITTEMELLRNSIENMDNIIKKSLAKEDDNKIVSNSEKTVLQSYISGEKFEKRIMDVLMDR
;
A
#
# COMPACT_ATOMS: atom_id res chain seq x y z
N MET A 1 12.86 31.23 23.06
CA MET A 1 12.87 31.31 21.59
C MET A 1 12.98 29.89 20.99
N GLU A 2 12.25 28.92 21.56
CA GLU A 2 12.34 27.49 21.22
C GLU A 2 10.97 26.85 20.87
N ASP A 3 9.87 27.61 20.96
CA ASP A 3 8.52 27.07 20.74
C ASP A 3 8.06 27.07 19.28
N SER A 4 8.86 27.59 18.35
CA SER A 4 8.50 27.68 16.92
C SER A 4 8.98 26.50 16.07
N ALA A 5 9.81 25.60 16.60
CA ALA A 5 10.32 24.44 15.86
C ALA A 5 9.46 23.16 16.00
N SER A 6 8.59 23.09 17.01
CA SER A 6 7.71 21.93 17.24
C SER A 6 6.40 22.00 16.45
N SER A 7 5.94 23.20 16.09
CA SER A 7 4.71 23.39 15.30
C SER A 7 4.89 23.04 13.82
N SER A 8 6.09 23.19 13.26
CA SER A 8 6.36 22.95 11.84
C SER A 8 6.57 21.47 11.48
N THR A 9 6.87 20.62 12.46
CA THR A 9 7.02 19.16 12.27
C THR A 9 5.70 18.39 12.38
N ILE A 10 4.66 19.00 12.98
CA ILE A 10 3.32 18.41 13.08
C ILE A 10 2.53 18.66 11.79
N ASP A 11 2.66 19.83 11.16
CA ASP A 11 1.99 20.11 9.88
C ASP A 11 2.59 19.35 8.68
N SER A 12 3.86 18.92 8.76
CA SER A 12 4.47 18.07 7.71
C SER A 12 4.03 16.60 7.75
N ARG A 13 3.32 16.17 8.80
CA ARG A 13 2.73 14.82 8.91
C ARG A 13 1.34 14.71 8.28
N LYS A 14 0.69 15.83 7.93
CA LYS A 14 -0.59 15.81 7.21
C LYS A 14 -0.33 15.32 5.77
N SER A 15 -0.84 14.13 5.49
CA SER A 15 -0.79 13.40 4.20
C SER A 15 0.47 12.58 3.92
N ILE A 16 0.86 11.70 4.85
CA ILE A 16 1.73 10.55 4.48
C ILE A 16 1.05 9.69 3.39
N LEU A 17 -0.28 9.71 3.34
CA LEU A 17 -1.07 8.98 2.35
C LEU A 17 -2.15 9.85 1.70
N THR A 18 -1.81 10.48 0.57
CA THR A 18 -2.81 11.12 -0.29
C THR A 18 -3.59 10.04 -1.04
N LEU A 19 -4.76 9.68 -0.53
CA LEU A 19 -5.71 8.85 -1.26
C LEU A 19 -6.26 9.63 -2.47
N PRO A 20 -6.36 9.02 -3.65
CA PRO A 20 -6.94 9.67 -4.82
C PRO A 20 -8.43 9.96 -4.60
N PRO A 21 -8.98 11.01 -5.26
CA PRO A 21 -10.38 11.37 -5.14
C PRO A 21 -11.29 10.24 -5.61
N THR A 22 -12.32 9.93 -4.83
CA THR A 22 -13.27 8.82 -5.07
C THR A 22 -13.93 8.87 -6.45
N ILE A 23 -14.15 10.05 -7.02
CA ILE A 23 -14.74 10.24 -8.35
C ILE A 23 -13.79 9.78 -9.46
N ILE A 24 -12.52 10.19 -9.40
CA ILE A 24 -11.49 9.80 -10.38
C ILE A 24 -11.34 8.28 -10.36
N SER A 25 -11.36 7.72 -9.15
CA SER A 25 -11.38 6.30 -8.91
C SER A 25 -12.57 5.62 -9.62
N ARG A 26 -13.81 6.10 -9.47
CA ARG A 26 -14.98 5.50 -10.17
C ARG A 26 -14.84 5.49 -11.69
N ILE A 27 -14.41 6.62 -12.27
CA ILE A 27 -14.21 6.74 -13.73
C ILE A 27 -13.18 5.72 -14.20
N TYR A 28 -12.09 5.58 -13.44
CA TYR A 28 -11.02 4.64 -13.74
C TYR A 28 -11.50 3.17 -13.74
N LEU A 29 -12.38 2.79 -12.80
CA LEU A 29 -12.96 1.45 -12.78
C LEU A 29 -13.84 1.19 -14.00
N VAL A 30 -14.69 2.15 -14.38
CA VAL A 30 -15.54 2.01 -15.57
C VAL A 30 -14.67 1.81 -16.82
N VAL A 31 -13.61 2.60 -16.97
CA VAL A 31 -12.65 2.45 -18.07
C VAL A 31 -11.97 1.08 -18.04
N THR A 32 -11.58 0.60 -16.86
CA THR A 32 -10.95 -0.72 -16.69
C THR A 32 -11.90 -1.87 -17.01
N CYS A 33 -13.18 -1.77 -16.64
CA CYS A 33 -14.21 -2.75 -17.02
C CYS A 33 -14.43 -2.79 -18.54
N ILE A 34 -14.52 -1.62 -19.19
CA ILE A 34 -14.61 -1.53 -20.65
C ILE A 34 -13.39 -2.17 -21.31
N LEU A 35 -12.19 -1.91 -20.76
CA LEU A 35 -10.95 -2.51 -21.24
C LEU A 35 -10.95 -4.04 -21.08
N GLN A 36 -11.42 -4.56 -19.96
CA GLN A 36 -11.55 -6.01 -19.75
C GLN A 36 -12.52 -6.67 -20.72
N LEU A 37 -13.67 -6.05 -20.98
CA LEU A 37 -14.62 -6.54 -21.98
C LEU A 37 -13.98 -6.57 -23.38
N ASN A 38 -13.24 -5.52 -23.74
CA ASN A 38 -12.52 -5.46 -25.01
C ASN A 38 -11.42 -6.53 -25.10
N LEU A 39 -10.66 -6.77 -24.02
CA LEU A 39 -9.65 -7.82 -23.98
C LEU A 39 -10.28 -9.23 -24.06
N ALA A 40 -11.43 -9.44 -23.42
CA ALA A 40 -12.18 -10.69 -23.53
C ALA A 40 -12.66 -10.92 -24.98
N PHE A 41 -13.16 -9.87 -25.64
CA PHE A 41 -13.52 -9.94 -27.06
C PHE A 41 -12.30 -10.18 -27.95
N SER A 42 -11.17 -9.51 -27.69
CA SER A 42 -9.90 -9.69 -28.38
C SER A 42 -9.40 -11.13 -28.27
N LEU A 43 -9.52 -11.73 -27.08
CA LEU A 43 -9.16 -13.12 -26.81
C LEU A 43 -10.03 -14.10 -27.62
N TYR A 44 -11.33 -13.82 -27.69
CA TYR A 44 -12.26 -14.62 -28.49
C TYR A 44 -11.96 -14.50 -29.99
N ALA A 45 -11.79 -13.28 -30.51
CA ALA A 45 -11.53 -13.03 -31.93
C ALA A 45 -10.18 -13.60 -32.40
N ARG A 46 -9.15 -13.62 -31.54
CA ARG A 46 -7.79 -14.08 -31.86
C ARG A 46 -7.47 -15.46 -31.29
N TRP A 47 -8.49 -16.25 -30.95
CA TRP A 47 -8.34 -17.54 -30.26
C TRP A 47 -7.42 -18.53 -31.00
N HIS A 48 -7.40 -18.45 -32.33
CA HIS A 48 -6.63 -19.34 -33.20
C HIS A 48 -5.12 -19.08 -33.21
N ASP A 49 -4.65 -17.87 -32.84
CA ASP A 49 -3.22 -17.54 -32.79
C ASP A 49 -2.69 -17.72 -31.36
N PHE A 50 -1.84 -18.73 -31.16
CA PHE A 50 -1.30 -19.10 -29.85
C PHE A 50 -0.54 -17.94 -29.17
N ILE A 51 0.29 -17.22 -29.91
CA ILE A 51 1.14 -16.16 -29.34
C ILE A 51 0.27 -14.96 -28.96
N GLN A 52 -0.65 -14.55 -29.84
CA GLN A 52 -1.56 -13.44 -29.54
C GLN A 52 -2.50 -13.77 -28.39
N ARG A 53 -2.94 -15.03 -28.27
CA ARG A 53 -3.74 -15.51 -27.15
C ARG A 53 -2.98 -15.38 -25.83
N LEU A 54 -1.72 -15.80 -25.78
CA LEU A 54 -0.90 -15.70 -24.56
C LEU A 54 -0.69 -14.24 -24.14
N ILE A 55 -0.40 -13.36 -25.10
CA ILE A 55 -0.24 -11.92 -24.84
C ILE A 55 -1.57 -11.32 -24.35
N THR A 56 -2.70 -11.64 -24.97
CA THR A 56 -4.00 -11.12 -24.55
C THR A 56 -4.41 -11.63 -23.17
N LEU A 57 -4.09 -12.89 -22.85
CA LEU A 57 -4.33 -13.47 -21.53
C LEU A 57 -3.49 -12.78 -20.44
N LYS A 58 -2.21 -12.47 -20.72
CA LYS A 58 -1.36 -11.70 -19.79
C LYS A 58 -1.97 -10.33 -19.51
N ASP A 59 -2.50 -9.68 -20.55
CA ASP A 59 -3.09 -8.34 -20.47
C ASP A 59 -4.40 -8.38 -19.68
N LEU A 60 -5.19 -9.44 -19.85
CA LEU A 60 -6.42 -9.69 -19.08
C LEU A 60 -6.12 -9.96 -17.60
N ILE A 61 -5.10 -10.77 -17.29
CA ILE A 61 -4.66 -11.00 -15.92
C ILE A 61 -4.18 -9.69 -15.27
N LEU A 62 -3.36 -8.91 -15.98
CA LEU A 62 -2.86 -7.62 -15.50
C LEU A 62 -4.00 -6.64 -15.19
N THR A 63 -4.97 -6.51 -16.09
CA THR A 63 -6.14 -5.65 -15.90
C THR A 63 -7.09 -6.15 -14.82
N LEU A 64 -7.14 -7.47 -14.56
CA LEU A 64 -7.87 -8.07 -13.45
C LEU A 64 -7.21 -7.80 -12.09
N PHE A 65 -5.88 -7.89 -12.01
CA PHE A 65 -5.17 -7.45 -10.81
C PHE A 65 -5.38 -5.96 -10.55
N CYS A 66 -5.39 -5.13 -11.59
CA CYS A 66 -5.72 -3.71 -11.48
C CYS A 66 -7.13 -3.49 -10.89
N SER A 67 -8.14 -4.18 -11.40
CA SER A 67 -9.51 -4.04 -10.89
C SER A 67 -9.65 -4.51 -9.44
N LEU A 68 -8.97 -5.59 -9.04
CA LEU A 68 -8.97 -6.07 -7.65
C LEU A 68 -8.32 -5.09 -6.68
N SER A 69 -7.12 -4.57 -7.01
CA SER A 69 -6.44 -3.55 -6.20
C SER A 69 -7.31 -2.31 -6.03
N PHE A 70 -8.04 -1.96 -7.07
CA PHE A 70 -8.94 -0.82 -7.06
C PHE A 70 -10.21 -1.06 -6.21
N MET A 71 -10.83 -2.24 -6.32
CA MET A 71 -12.01 -2.59 -5.51
C MET A 71 -11.70 -2.52 -4.01
N ARG A 72 -10.49 -2.93 -3.59
CA ARG A 72 -10.04 -2.78 -2.19
C ARG A 72 -10.01 -1.33 -1.73
N LEU A 73 -9.57 -0.43 -2.60
CA LEU A 73 -9.58 1.01 -2.31
C LEU A 73 -11.00 1.54 -2.12
N MET A 74 -11.94 1.07 -2.94
CA MET A 74 -13.34 1.53 -2.93
C MET A 74 -14.18 0.93 -1.81
N CYS A 75 -13.92 -0.32 -1.43
CA CYS A 75 -14.58 -0.96 -0.28
C CYS A 75 -14.18 -0.29 1.05
N GLY A 76 -13.16 0.59 1.03
CA GLY A 76 -12.74 1.33 2.20
C GLY A 76 -11.80 0.56 3.12
N ASP A 77 -11.49 -0.71 2.82
CA ASP A 77 -10.53 -1.52 3.59
C ASP A 77 -9.18 -0.80 3.70
N THR A 78 -8.69 -0.29 2.56
CA THR A 78 -7.45 0.51 2.54
C THR A 78 -7.61 1.76 3.39
N THR A 79 -8.72 2.50 3.28
CA THR A 79 -8.96 3.73 4.05
C THR A 79 -9.07 3.47 5.56
N GLN A 80 -9.73 2.40 5.97
CA GLN A 80 -9.82 1.96 7.36
C GLN A 80 -8.44 1.60 7.91
N LEU A 81 -7.66 0.84 7.14
CA LEU A 81 -6.30 0.46 7.49
C LEU A 81 -5.39 1.69 7.61
N CYS A 82 -5.57 2.68 6.72
CA CYS A 82 -4.84 3.94 6.79
C CYS A 82 -5.22 4.76 8.02
N ARG A 83 -6.51 4.83 8.36
CA ARG A 83 -6.99 5.47 9.59
C ARG A 83 -6.42 4.80 10.84
N TYR A 84 -6.49 3.48 10.90
CA TYR A 84 -5.90 2.70 12.00
C TYR A 84 -4.42 3.00 12.17
N ILE A 85 -3.69 3.03 11.06
CA ILE A 85 -2.27 3.38 11.03
C ILE A 85 -2.02 4.81 11.51
N GLU A 86 -2.78 5.79 11.01
CA GLU A 86 -2.62 7.19 11.38
C GLU A 86 -2.92 7.40 12.86
N GLU A 87 -3.98 6.77 13.37
CA GLU A 87 -4.35 6.79 14.78
C GLU A 87 -3.28 6.14 15.66
N HIS A 88 -2.70 5.02 15.21
CA HIS A 88 -1.59 4.36 15.89
C HIS A 88 -0.34 5.24 15.96
N VAL A 89 0.02 5.87 14.85
CA VAL A 89 1.16 6.80 14.78
C VAL A 89 0.92 8.03 15.67
N LEU A 90 -0.30 8.55 15.71
CA LEU A 90 -0.67 9.69 16.56
C LEU A 90 -0.62 9.32 18.04
N THR A 91 -1.17 8.18 18.43
CA THR A 91 -1.15 7.68 19.81
C THR A 91 0.28 7.51 20.30
N ILE A 92 1.13 6.88 19.50
CA ILE A 92 2.56 6.73 19.79
C ILE A 92 3.27 8.09 19.90
N SER A 93 2.89 9.07 19.07
CA SER A 93 3.53 10.39 19.11
C SER A 93 3.19 11.21 20.36
N ILE A 94 2.01 11.00 20.94
CA ILE A 94 1.60 11.59 22.23
C ILE A 94 2.37 10.90 23.36
N ASP A 95 2.48 9.57 23.32
CA ASP A 95 3.24 8.79 24.31
C ASP A 95 4.76 9.00 24.22
N LYS A 96 5.32 9.42 23.07
CA LYS A 96 6.76 9.75 22.91
C LYS A 96 7.27 10.76 23.95
N LYS A 97 6.41 11.66 24.45
CA LYS A 97 6.75 12.61 25.54
C LYS A 97 6.88 11.96 26.91
N LEU A 98 6.37 10.74 27.10
CA LEU A 98 6.31 10.00 28.37
C LEU A 98 7.06 8.65 28.32
N LEU A 99 7.60 8.26 27.17
CA LEU A 99 8.22 6.95 26.93
C LEU A 99 9.69 6.88 27.36
N THR A 100 10.09 5.72 27.90
CA THR A 100 11.47 5.33 28.20
C THR A 100 12.34 5.34 26.92
N GLU A 101 13.63 5.70 27.03
CA GLU A 101 14.57 5.82 25.89
C GLU A 101 14.56 4.61 24.93
N GLU A 102 14.42 3.40 25.48
CA GLU A 102 14.39 2.15 24.71
C GLU A 102 13.17 2.06 23.78
N LYS A 103 11.97 2.45 24.25
CA LYS A 103 10.76 2.46 23.40
C LYS A 103 10.82 3.56 22.34
N ASN A 104 11.42 4.70 22.65
CA ASN A 104 11.64 5.76 21.68
C ASN A 104 12.58 5.32 20.54
N SER A 105 13.61 4.53 20.86
CA SER A 105 14.53 3.97 19.84
C SER A 105 13.83 3.01 18.87
N ILE A 106 12.89 2.19 19.35
CA ILE A 106 12.10 1.25 18.54
C ILE A 106 11.22 1.99 17.55
N ILE A 107 10.56 3.06 17.98
CA ILE A 107 9.68 3.86 17.12
C ILE A 107 10.49 4.62 16.06
N LEU A 108 11.64 5.17 16.43
CA LEU A 108 12.52 5.89 15.49
C LEU A 108 13.09 4.93 14.42
N ASN A 109 13.44 3.71 14.82
CA ASN A 109 13.83 2.64 13.89
C ASN A 109 12.68 2.22 12.95
N ARG A 110 11.42 2.26 13.40
CA ARG A 110 10.25 2.04 12.52
C ARG A 110 10.13 3.15 11.48
N GLU A 111 10.23 4.41 11.89
CA GLU A 111 10.13 5.58 10.98
C GLU A 111 11.23 5.53 9.90
N LEU A 112 12.48 5.20 10.27
CA LEU A 112 13.58 5.02 9.32
C LEU A 112 13.38 3.84 8.36
N ARG A 113 12.90 2.70 8.87
CA ARG A 113 12.56 1.53 8.04
C ARG A 113 11.45 1.88 7.05
N PHE A 114 10.42 2.59 7.48
CA PHE A 114 9.34 3.07 6.62
C PHE A 114 9.85 3.96 5.48
N GLU A 115 10.64 4.99 5.81
CA GLU A 115 11.14 5.94 4.81
C GLU A 115 12.01 5.24 3.77
N THR A 116 12.86 4.31 4.22
CA THR A 116 13.72 3.50 3.36
C THR A 116 12.91 2.62 2.42
N THR A 117 11.93 1.87 2.93
CA THR A 117 11.06 1.03 2.10
C THR A 117 10.25 1.86 1.11
N ASN A 118 9.71 3.00 1.54
CA ASN A 118 8.95 3.90 0.67
C ASN A 118 9.80 4.44 -0.50
N LYS A 119 11.07 4.83 -0.24
CA LYS A 119 12.01 5.25 -1.29
C LYS A 119 12.28 4.13 -2.29
N ILE A 120 12.51 2.91 -1.82
CA ILE A 120 12.78 1.73 -2.66
C ILE A 120 11.56 1.41 -3.53
N VAL A 121 10.37 1.34 -2.93
CA VAL A 121 9.10 1.05 -3.62
C VAL A 121 8.85 2.09 -4.71
N LYS A 122 8.95 3.40 -4.40
CA LYS A 122 8.79 4.47 -5.39
C LYS A 122 9.77 4.29 -6.55
N ARG A 123 11.05 4.07 -6.28
CA ARG A 123 12.08 3.91 -7.32
C ARG A 123 11.78 2.72 -8.23
N TYR A 124 11.39 1.58 -7.67
CA TYR A 124 11.05 0.39 -8.43
C TYR A 124 9.86 0.64 -9.37
N PHE A 125 8.79 1.25 -8.88
CA PHE A 125 7.61 1.52 -9.70
C PHE A 125 7.82 2.64 -10.73
N TYR A 126 8.67 3.63 -10.46
CA TYR A 126 9.08 4.60 -11.48
C TYR A 126 9.86 3.94 -12.61
N LEU A 127 10.80 3.04 -12.28
CA LEU A 127 11.53 2.26 -13.28
C LEU A 127 10.58 1.38 -14.10
N LEU A 128 9.61 0.74 -13.44
CA LEU A 128 8.57 -0.03 -14.12
C LEU A 128 7.75 0.83 -15.09
N THR A 129 7.37 2.05 -14.67
CA THR A 129 6.63 3.00 -15.52
C THR A 129 7.43 3.38 -16.77
N ILE A 130 8.73 3.61 -16.63
CA ILE A 130 9.59 3.96 -17.76
C ILE A 130 9.76 2.76 -18.69
N VAL A 131 10.12 1.59 -18.16
CA VAL A 131 10.46 0.40 -18.95
C VAL A 131 9.25 -0.21 -19.63
N SER A 132 8.14 -0.34 -18.91
CA SER A 132 6.93 -1.01 -19.39
C SER A 132 5.89 -0.05 -19.98
N GLY A 133 5.93 1.24 -19.64
CA GLY A 133 5.00 2.26 -20.13
C GLY A 133 5.60 3.13 -21.24
N LEU A 134 6.64 3.90 -20.87
CA LEU A 134 7.18 4.96 -21.71
C LEU A 134 7.98 4.43 -22.92
N ILE A 135 8.82 3.40 -22.73
CA ILE A 135 9.63 2.84 -23.83
C ILE A 135 8.74 2.28 -24.95
N PRO A 136 7.72 1.43 -24.69
CA PRO A 136 6.83 0.96 -25.73
C PRO A 136 6.06 2.08 -26.42
N TYR A 137 5.63 3.11 -25.66
CA TYR A 137 4.97 4.28 -26.23
C TYR A 137 5.88 5.04 -27.20
N ILE A 138 7.14 5.30 -26.84
CA ILE A 138 8.11 5.95 -27.73
C ILE A 138 8.37 5.09 -28.98
N LYS A 139 8.45 3.77 -28.84
CA LYS A 139 8.57 2.85 -29.98
C LYS A 139 7.33 2.90 -30.90
N GLY A 140 6.13 2.96 -30.32
CA GLY A 140 4.88 3.14 -31.04
C GLY A 140 4.83 4.47 -31.81
N LEU A 141 5.16 5.58 -31.14
CA LEU A 141 5.25 6.91 -31.74
C LEU A 141 6.25 6.95 -32.90
N LYS A 142 7.43 6.36 -32.72
CA LYS A 142 8.44 6.28 -33.79
C LYS A 142 7.92 5.49 -34.99
N ALA A 143 7.24 4.36 -34.75
CA ALA A 143 6.64 3.57 -35.82
C ALA A 143 5.53 4.34 -36.55
N ALA A 144 4.69 5.08 -35.82
CA ALA A 144 3.64 5.93 -36.39
C ALA A 144 4.21 7.07 -37.25
N LEU A 145 5.26 7.76 -36.78
CA LEU A 145 5.94 8.81 -37.54
C LEU A 145 6.54 8.26 -38.84
N ILE A 146 7.20 7.10 -38.76
CA ILE A 146 7.77 6.43 -39.94
C ILE A 146 6.67 6.02 -40.92
N ALA A 147 5.55 5.48 -40.45
CA ALA A 147 4.42 5.09 -41.29
C ALA A 147 3.83 6.30 -42.04
N ASN A 148 3.68 7.44 -41.36
CA ASN A 148 3.16 8.68 -41.93
C ASN A 148 4.10 9.32 -42.96
N PHE A 149 5.42 9.29 -42.71
CA PHE A 149 6.40 9.85 -43.65
C PHE A 149 6.69 8.93 -44.85
N LEU A 150 6.63 7.61 -44.69
CA LEU A 150 6.99 6.65 -45.75
C LEU A 150 5.79 6.02 -46.46
N ASN A 151 4.54 6.37 -46.10
CA ASN A 151 3.31 5.72 -46.60
C ASN A 151 3.38 4.17 -46.53
N LYS A 152 4.04 3.64 -45.50
CA LYS A 152 4.18 2.19 -45.29
C LYS A 152 3.27 1.75 -44.16
N ASN A 153 2.54 0.66 -44.38
CA ASN A 153 1.77 -0.02 -43.35
C ASN A 153 2.74 -0.71 -42.36
N VAL A 154 3.14 0.00 -41.31
CA VAL A 154 3.98 -0.54 -40.24
C VAL A 154 3.08 -1.05 -39.12
N LYS A 155 3.27 -2.30 -38.68
CA LYS A 155 2.59 -2.84 -37.49
C LYS A 155 3.06 -2.07 -36.25
N LEU A 156 2.16 -1.34 -35.61
CA LEU A 156 2.45 -0.66 -34.35
C LEU A 156 2.63 -1.66 -33.20
N HIS A 157 3.62 -1.41 -32.36
CA HIS A 157 3.76 -2.10 -31.08
C HIS A 157 2.83 -1.44 -30.08
N PHE A 158 1.81 -2.17 -29.64
CA PHE A 158 0.84 -1.67 -28.68
C PHE A 158 1.26 -2.01 -27.25
N LEU A 159 0.91 -1.11 -26.32
CA LEU A 159 1.09 -1.30 -24.88
C LEU A 159 0.23 -2.45 -24.33
N LEU A 160 -0.97 -2.62 -24.90
CA LEU A 160 -1.98 -3.63 -24.60
C LEU A 160 -2.57 -4.18 -25.91
N SER A 161 -2.92 -5.47 -25.94
CA SER A 161 -3.44 -6.17 -27.12
C SER A 161 -4.93 -5.89 -27.36
N ILE A 162 -5.22 -4.64 -27.70
CA ILE A 162 -6.58 -4.17 -27.89
C ILE A 162 -7.08 -4.51 -29.29
N HIS A 163 -8.34 -4.93 -29.37
CA HIS A 163 -9.02 -5.17 -30.63
C HIS A 163 -9.61 -3.86 -31.15
N TYR A 164 -9.37 -3.55 -32.43
CA TYR A 164 -10.00 -2.45 -33.15
C TYR A 164 -10.66 -2.99 -34.42
N PRO A 165 -11.89 -2.56 -34.75
CA PRO A 165 -12.48 -2.83 -36.05
C PRO A 165 -11.62 -2.19 -37.15
N GLU A 166 -11.49 -2.85 -38.29
CA GLU A 166 -10.60 -2.39 -39.37
C GLU A 166 -10.98 -1.02 -39.93
N GLU A 167 -12.26 -0.65 -39.81
CA GLU A 167 -12.85 0.61 -40.26
C GLU A 167 -12.35 1.85 -39.47
N TYR A 168 -11.79 1.64 -38.26
CA TYR A 168 -11.28 2.72 -37.41
C TYR A 168 -9.75 2.80 -37.35
N LYS A 169 -9.03 2.10 -38.24
CA LYS A 169 -7.56 2.12 -38.36
C LYS A 169 -7.04 3.44 -38.95
N SER A 170 -7.31 4.55 -38.28
CA SER A 170 -6.67 5.83 -38.54
C SER A 170 -5.49 6.03 -37.59
N LEU A 171 -4.34 6.45 -38.13
CA LEU A 171 -3.12 6.68 -37.38
C LEU A 171 -3.31 7.67 -36.22
N LEU A 172 -4.12 8.71 -36.42
CA LEU A 172 -4.47 9.68 -35.37
C LEU A 172 -5.27 9.03 -34.24
N PHE A 173 -6.22 8.16 -34.60
CA PHE A 173 -7.04 7.45 -33.61
C PHE A 173 -6.18 6.48 -32.79
N GLU A 174 -5.29 5.72 -33.43
CA GLU A 174 -4.36 4.82 -32.74
C GLU A 174 -3.44 5.58 -31.77
N MET A 175 -2.95 6.75 -32.14
CA MET A 175 -2.13 7.61 -31.26
C MET A 175 -2.92 8.13 -30.05
N ILE A 176 -4.17 8.56 -30.25
CA ILE A 176 -5.05 8.99 -29.15
C ILE A 176 -5.24 7.83 -28.18
N VAL A 177 -5.58 6.64 -28.67
CA VAL A 177 -5.84 5.52 -27.77
C VAL A 177 -4.56 5.04 -27.09
N GLN A 178 -3.40 5.01 -27.76
CA GLN A 178 -2.12 4.71 -27.10
C GLN A 178 -1.80 5.71 -25.99
N THR A 179 -2.11 6.99 -26.17
CA THR A 179 -1.95 8.01 -25.13
C THR A 179 -2.88 7.77 -23.95
N LEU A 180 -4.16 7.46 -24.22
CA LEU A 180 -5.13 7.12 -23.17
C LEU A 180 -4.71 5.88 -22.39
N LEU A 181 -4.15 4.87 -23.06
CA LEU A 181 -3.64 3.66 -22.40
C LEU A 181 -2.40 3.92 -21.56
N LEU A 182 -1.51 4.81 -22.01
CA LEU A 182 -0.37 5.24 -21.21
C LEU A 182 -0.84 5.96 -19.94
N LEU A 183 -1.81 6.88 -20.06
CA LEU A 183 -2.41 7.56 -18.90
C LEU A 183 -3.07 6.55 -17.96
N TRP A 184 -3.82 5.59 -18.50
CA TRP A 184 -4.43 4.51 -17.72
C TRP A 184 -3.36 3.68 -16.98
N TYR A 185 -2.25 3.36 -17.65
CA TYR A 185 -1.15 2.59 -17.07
C TYR A 185 -0.40 3.35 -15.97
N ILE A 186 -0.16 4.65 -16.16
CA ILE A 186 0.46 5.50 -15.12
C ILE A 186 -0.45 5.54 -13.88
N ALA A 187 -1.76 5.70 -14.07
CA ALA A 187 -2.72 5.65 -12.98
C ALA A 187 -2.70 4.28 -12.27
N PHE A 188 -2.68 3.17 -13.03
CA PHE A 188 -2.55 1.82 -12.47
C PHE A 188 -1.32 1.70 -11.56
N VAL A 189 -0.14 2.11 -12.06
CA VAL A 189 1.10 2.06 -11.28
C VAL A 189 1.01 2.93 -10.03
N HIS A 190 0.38 4.11 -10.12
CA HIS A 190 0.17 4.98 -8.97
C HIS A 190 -0.70 4.34 -7.88
N TYR A 191 -1.81 3.68 -8.26
CA TYR A 191 -2.65 2.93 -7.33
C TYR A 191 -1.86 1.80 -6.68
N TRP A 192 -1.05 1.09 -7.46
CA TRP A 192 -0.28 -0.04 -6.96
C TRP A 192 0.84 0.38 -5.99
N ILE A 193 1.50 1.51 -6.26
CA ILE A 193 2.42 2.15 -5.30
C ILE A 193 1.70 2.43 -3.98
N THR A 194 0.48 2.94 -4.03
CA THR A 194 -0.29 3.29 -2.83
C THR A 194 -0.65 2.04 -2.05
N ASP A 195 -1.12 0.99 -2.71
CA ASP A 195 -1.44 -0.30 -2.08
C ASP A 195 -0.21 -0.92 -1.40
N MET A 196 0.94 -0.94 -2.09
CA MET A 196 2.19 -1.46 -1.53
C MET A 196 2.70 -0.64 -0.34
N LYS A 197 2.51 0.68 -0.33
CA LYS A 197 2.83 1.52 0.83
C LYS A 197 1.96 1.18 2.03
N VAL A 198 0.65 1.07 1.83
CA VAL A 198 -0.30 0.73 2.91
C VAL A 198 0.01 -0.64 3.47
N MET A 199 0.23 -1.63 2.60
CA MET A 199 0.63 -2.97 3.00
C MET A 199 1.95 -2.97 3.80
N SER A 200 2.98 -2.27 3.30
CA SER A 200 4.26 -2.16 4.02
C SER A 200 4.11 -1.51 5.39
N LEU A 201 3.29 -0.48 5.50
CA LEU A 201 3.08 0.23 6.76
C LEU A 201 2.32 -0.65 7.76
N SER A 202 1.35 -1.42 7.27
CA SER A 202 0.61 -2.41 8.06
C SER A 202 1.53 -3.49 8.63
N PHE A 203 2.42 -4.06 7.80
CA PHE A 203 3.42 -5.01 8.28
C PHE A 203 4.33 -4.42 9.34
N GLN A 204 4.82 -3.19 9.15
CA GLN A 204 5.65 -2.54 10.15
C GLN A 204 4.91 -2.27 11.46
N CYS A 205 3.62 -1.92 11.39
CA CYS A 205 2.77 -1.78 12.57
C CYS A 205 2.70 -3.10 13.35
N ILE A 206 2.42 -4.21 12.67
CA ILE A 206 2.35 -5.54 13.28
C ILE A 206 3.71 -5.93 13.89
N THR A 207 4.81 -5.71 13.17
CA THR A 207 6.16 -6.00 13.69
C THR A 207 6.45 -5.19 14.95
N THR A 208 6.10 -3.90 14.98
CA THR A 208 6.30 -3.07 16.18
C THR A 208 5.43 -3.52 17.34
N GLU A 209 4.17 -3.87 17.12
CA GLU A 209 3.31 -4.44 18.17
C GLU A 209 3.87 -5.75 18.73
N MET A 210 4.40 -6.62 17.87
CA MET A 210 5.06 -7.86 18.30
C MET A 210 6.35 -7.61 19.09
N GLU A 211 7.17 -6.63 18.68
CA GLU A 211 8.38 -6.20 19.42
C GLU A 211 8.01 -5.63 20.80
N LEU A 212 6.97 -4.79 20.88
CA LEU A 212 6.49 -4.23 22.14
C LEU A 212 5.90 -5.29 23.07
N LEU A 213 5.12 -6.23 22.52
CA LEU A 213 4.56 -7.36 23.26
C LEU A 213 5.68 -8.23 23.84
N ARG A 214 6.69 -8.56 23.02
CA ARG A 214 7.86 -9.31 23.46
C ARG A 214 8.57 -8.60 24.63
N ASN A 215 8.86 -7.30 24.49
CA ASN A 215 9.51 -6.54 25.55
C ASN A 215 8.65 -6.46 26.82
N SER A 216 7.32 -6.41 26.69
CA SER A 216 6.41 -6.44 27.83
C SER A 216 6.47 -7.79 28.56
N ILE A 217 6.54 -8.91 27.83
CA ILE A 217 6.66 -10.25 28.41
C ILE A 217 8.02 -10.43 29.11
N GLU A 218 9.11 -10.02 28.46
CA GLU A 218 10.46 -10.08 29.06
C GLU A 218 10.55 -9.22 30.33
N ASN A 219 9.90 -8.05 30.35
CA ASN A 219 9.82 -7.23 31.55
C ASN A 219 9.01 -7.88 32.67
N MET A 220 7.88 -8.54 32.35
CA MET A 220 7.12 -9.28 33.36
C MET A 220 7.93 -10.45 33.93
N ASP A 221 8.61 -11.22 33.09
CA ASP A 221 9.48 -12.32 33.53
C ASP A 221 10.62 -11.83 34.44
N ASN A 222 11.24 -10.69 34.08
CA ASN A 222 12.26 -10.04 34.90
C ASN A 222 11.71 -9.54 36.24
N ILE A 223 10.48 -9.02 36.29
CA ILE A 223 9.82 -8.60 37.55
C ILE A 223 9.55 -9.83 38.42
N ILE A 224 9.01 -10.91 37.84
CA ILE A 224 8.71 -12.17 38.55
C ILE A 224 10.00 -12.77 39.13
N LYS A 225 11.07 -12.84 38.34
CA LYS A 225 12.39 -13.31 38.80
C LYS A 225 12.94 -12.45 39.94
N LYS A 226 12.79 -11.11 39.85
CA LYS A 226 13.21 -10.18 40.92
C LYS A 226 12.36 -10.30 42.18
N SER A 227 11.06 -10.57 42.08
CA SER A 227 10.21 -10.80 43.25
C SER A 227 10.53 -12.12 43.93
N LEU A 228 10.78 -13.19 43.17
CA LEU A 228 11.18 -14.49 43.71
C LEU A 228 12.55 -14.44 44.39
N ALA A 229 13.52 -13.74 43.78
CA ALA A 229 14.84 -13.53 44.39
C ALA A 229 14.79 -12.69 45.69
N LYS A 230 13.78 -11.84 45.86
CA LYS A 230 13.55 -11.07 47.09
C LYS A 230 12.78 -11.85 48.17
N GLU A 231 11.94 -12.80 47.79
CA GLU A 231 11.25 -13.70 48.74
C GLU A 231 12.21 -14.67 49.43
N ASP A 232 13.30 -15.08 48.77
CA ASP A 232 14.35 -15.91 49.37
C ASP A 232 15.20 -15.15 50.41
N ASP A 233 15.32 -13.82 50.29
CA ASP A 233 16.10 -12.96 51.21
C ASP A 233 15.25 -12.32 52.34
N ASN A 234 13.92 -12.28 52.24
CA ASN A 234 13.05 -11.75 53.27
C ASN A 234 11.81 -12.62 53.48
N LYS A 235 11.90 -13.56 54.43
CA LYS A 235 10.71 -14.01 55.17
C LYS A 235 10.12 -12.77 55.84
N ILE A 236 8.87 -12.46 55.46
CA ILE A 236 7.97 -11.39 55.95
C ILE A 236 7.88 -10.17 55.02
N VAL A 237 7.16 -10.30 53.89
CA VAL A 237 6.42 -9.17 53.26
C VAL A 237 5.15 -9.76 52.62
N SER A 238 4.02 -9.67 53.31
CA SER A 238 2.96 -8.66 53.15
C SER A 238 2.04 -8.90 51.93
N ASN A 239 0.75 -9.12 52.23
CA ASN A 239 -0.34 -9.42 51.29
C ASN A 239 -0.64 -8.32 50.24
N SER A 240 0.08 -7.19 50.23
CA SER A 240 -0.19 -6.08 49.30
C SER A 240 0.33 -6.31 47.89
N GLU A 241 1.47 -6.99 47.71
CA GLU A 241 2.07 -7.22 46.38
C GLU A 241 1.33 -8.31 45.58
N LYS A 242 0.74 -9.30 46.26
CA LYS A 242 -0.12 -10.31 45.62
C LYS A 242 -1.37 -9.69 44.98
N THR A 243 -1.92 -8.64 45.58
CA THR A 243 -3.14 -7.97 45.07
C THR A 243 -2.85 -7.17 43.79
N VAL A 244 -1.67 -6.55 43.68
CA VAL A 244 -1.26 -5.81 42.46
C VAL A 244 -0.97 -6.78 41.31
N LEU A 245 -0.26 -7.88 41.58
CA LEU A 245 -0.02 -8.94 40.58
C LEU A 245 -1.32 -9.58 40.10
N GLN A 246 -2.29 -9.80 40.99
CA GLN A 246 -3.59 -10.38 40.62
C GLN A 246 -4.43 -9.41 39.76
N SER A 247 -4.31 -8.09 39.94
CA SER A 247 -4.94 -7.08 39.08
C SER A 247 -4.30 -6.93 37.68
N TYR A 248 -3.03 -7.31 37.54
CA TYR A 248 -2.33 -7.34 36.26
C TYR A 248 -2.56 -8.67 35.51
N ILE A 249 -2.69 -9.78 36.25
CA ILE A 249 -2.97 -11.12 35.70
C ILE A 249 -4.45 -11.27 35.29
N SER A 250 -5.39 -10.55 35.90
CA SER A 250 -6.82 -10.74 35.62
C SER A 250 -7.29 -10.29 34.23
N GLY A 251 -6.43 -9.71 33.37
CA GLY A 251 -6.75 -9.49 31.95
C GLY A 251 -7.93 -8.53 31.67
N GLU A 252 -8.64 -8.05 32.69
CA GLU A 252 -9.91 -7.33 32.53
C GLU A 252 -9.74 -6.03 31.73
N LYS A 253 -8.59 -5.36 31.81
CA LYS A 253 -8.34 -4.14 31.01
C LYS A 253 -8.03 -4.42 29.54
N PHE A 254 -7.48 -5.59 29.22
CA PHE A 254 -7.13 -5.97 27.86
C PHE A 254 -8.32 -6.61 27.14
N GLU A 255 -9.04 -7.52 27.81
CA GLU A 255 -10.29 -8.08 27.30
C GLU A 255 -11.37 -7.02 27.11
N LYS A 256 -11.49 -6.06 28.02
CA LYS A 256 -12.47 -4.98 27.89
C LYS A 256 -12.12 -4.01 26.74
N ARG A 257 -10.84 -3.71 26.50
CA ARG A 257 -10.42 -2.92 25.32
C ARG A 257 -10.64 -3.67 24.00
N ILE A 258 -10.43 -4.99 23.97
CA ILE A 258 -10.71 -5.79 22.78
C ILE A 258 -12.21 -5.91 22.54
N MET A 259 -13.02 -6.10 23.59
CA MET A 259 -14.48 -6.18 23.49
C MET A 259 -15.10 -4.83 23.10
N ASP A 260 -14.63 -3.71 23.65
CA ASP A 260 -15.13 -2.39 23.27
C ASP A 260 -14.81 -2.08 21.79
N VAL A 261 -13.63 -2.48 21.29
CA VAL A 261 -13.27 -2.33 19.86
C VAL A 261 -14.06 -3.29 18.95
N LEU A 262 -14.45 -4.45 19.44
CA LEU A 262 -15.25 -5.43 18.69
C LEU A 262 -16.76 -5.13 18.72
N MET A 263 -17.26 -4.41 19.74
CA MET A 263 -18.68 -4.08 19.90
C MET A 263 -19.07 -2.68 19.38
N ASP A 264 -18.11 -1.83 18.99
CA ASP A 264 -18.36 -0.56 18.28
C ASP A 264 -18.38 -0.70 16.74
N ARG A 265 -18.54 -1.94 16.22
CA ARG A 265 -18.83 -2.25 14.81
C ARG A 265 -20.30 -2.62 14.61
#